data_AF-A0A8C1TWV9-F1
#
_entry.id   AF-A0A8C1TWV9-F1
#
_cell.length_a   1.000
_cell.length_b   1.000
_cell.length_c   1.000
_cell.angle_alpha   90.00
_cell.angle_beta   90.00
_cell.angle_gamma   90.00
#
_symmetry.space_group_name_H-M   'P 1'
#
loop_
_entity.id
_entity.type
_entity.pdbx_description
1 polymer ?
#
loop_
_entity_poly.entity_id
_entity_poly.type
_entity_poly.pdbx_seq_one_letter_code
_entity_poly.pdbx_strand_id
1 'polypeptide(L)'
;MRCKCIYVCRSSSDLNSTEDSDELIGSVQDAEICLLKSGEMTLSVPFSVEDVVQFGDKSRELFIRSSCYSVILITATHPGLTISWVFSSEPKSIAFSVVYRENLDTPPEQAKVLIPLTRCNSHKETIQGQLKVRNSGEYTLIFDNSFSRFLSKKVQYRLSIEKPEVDNGSDCSS
;
A
#
# COMPACT_ATOMS: atom_id res chain seq x y z
N MET A 1 -10.62 9.08 -19.15
CA MET A 1 -9.64 8.98 -18.05
C MET A 1 -9.37 7.51 -17.81
N ARG A 2 -8.13 7.04 -17.97
CA ARG A 2 -7.75 5.66 -17.62
C ARG A 2 -7.08 5.72 -16.26
N CYS A 3 -7.80 5.41 -15.19
CA CYS A 3 -7.19 5.23 -13.88
C CYS A 3 -6.25 4.02 -13.96
N LYS A 4 -4.98 4.18 -13.59
CA LYS A 4 -4.10 3.02 -13.43
C LYS A 4 -4.52 2.27 -12.18
N CYS A 5 -5.06 1.07 -12.35
CA CYS A 5 -5.33 0.17 -11.25
C CYS A 5 -4.06 -0.61 -10.88
N ILE A 6 -3.65 -0.54 -9.62
CA ILE A 6 -2.70 -1.50 -9.05
C ILE A 6 -3.54 -2.62 -8.43
N TYR A 7 -3.76 -3.70 -9.19
CA TYR A 7 -4.43 -4.91 -8.68
C TYR A 7 -3.39 -5.89 -8.16
N VAL A 8 -3.57 -6.37 -6.93
CA VAL A 8 -2.79 -7.49 -6.39
C VAL A 8 -3.72 -8.69 -6.18
N CYS A 9 -3.73 -9.61 -7.14
CA CYS A 9 -4.18 -10.98 -6.95
C CYS A 9 -2.99 -11.91 -7.22
N ARG A 10 -2.20 -12.24 -6.19
CA ARG A 10 -1.24 -13.35 -6.29
C ARG A 10 -1.96 -14.67 -6.03
N SER A 11 -2.29 -15.43 -7.07
CA SER A 11 -2.61 -16.86 -6.93
C SER A 11 -1.30 -17.60 -6.62
N SER A 12 -1.29 -18.47 -5.61
CA SER A 12 -0.17 -19.38 -5.35
C SER A 12 -0.22 -20.54 -6.34
N SER A 13 0.11 -20.30 -7.61
CA SER A 13 0.34 -21.36 -8.60
C SER A 13 0.77 -20.70 -9.91
N ASP A 14 2.05 -20.41 -10.07
CA ASP A 14 2.75 -20.32 -11.36
C ASP A 14 4.25 -20.24 -11.06
N LEU A 15 4.81 -21.40 -10.71
CA LEU A 15 6.25 -21.64 -10.68
C LEU A 15 6.62 -22.24 -12.04
N ASN A 16 7.14 -21.43 -12.96
CA ASN A 16 8.12 -21.93 -13.92
C ASN A 16 8.96 -20.81 -14.57
N SER A 17 10.26 -21.10 -14.74
CA SER A 17 11.37 -20.32 -15.29
C SER A 17 12.14 -19.40 -14.33
N THR A 18 13.44 -19.68 -14.30
CA THR A 18 14.43 -19.52 -13.23
C THR A 18 15.38 -18.34 -13.48
N GLU A 19 15.98 -17.85 -12.40
CA GLU A 19 17.15 -16.96 -12.29
C GLU A 19 16.93 -15.43 -12.42
N ASP A 20 16.21 -14.93 -13.41
CA ASP A 20 16.02 -13.46 -13.57
C ASP A 20 14.96 -12.87 -12.61
N SER A 21 14.06 -13.73 -12.12
CA SER A 21 12.99 -13.32 -11.21
C SER A 21 13.48 -13.13 -9.78
N ASP A 22 14.42 -13.95 -9.31
CA ASP A 22 14.86 -13.91 -7.91
C ASP A 22 15.78 -12.70 -7.62
N GLU A 23 16.66 -12.31 -8.55
CA GLU A 23 17.46 -11.08 -8.42
C GLU A 23 16.60 -9.81 -8.50
N LEU A 24 15.59 -9.79 -9.38
CA LEU A 24 14.63 -8.68 -9.45
C LEU A 24 13.76 -8.64 -8.18
N ILE A 25 13.36 -9.79 -7.64
CA ILE A 25 12.57 -9.87 -6.39
C ILE A 25 13.41 -9.44 -5.17
N GLY A 26 14.69 -9.80 -5.12
CA GLY A 26 15.63 -9.38 -4.08
C GLY A 26 15.92 -7.88 -4.14
N SER A 27 16.32 -7.37 -5.31
CA SER A 27 16.63 -5.95 -5.50
C SER A 27 15.43 -5.02 -5.33
N VAL A 28 14.22 -5.49 -5.67
CA VAL A 28 12.98 -4.77 -5.38
C VAL A 28 12.81 -4.67 -3.87
N GLN A 29 12.82 -5.79 -3.13
CA GLN A 29 12.70 -5.79 -1.67
C GLN A 29 13.73 -4.87 -1.00
N ASP A 30 14.96 -4.86 -1.50
CA ASP A 30 16.02 -4.03 -0.95
C ASP A 30 15.66 -2.53 -0.95
N ALA A 31 14.90 -2.04 -1.93
CA ALA A 31 14.52 -0.63 -2.00
C ALA A 31 13.54 -0.23 -0.89
N GLU A 32 12.46 -0.99 -0.65
CA GLU A 32 11.52 -0.67 0.42
C GLU A 32 12.14 -0.89 1.79
N ILE A 33 12.91 -1.98 1.98
CA ILE A 33 13.57 -2.24 3.26
C ILE A 33 14.61 -1.15 3.55
N CYS A 34 15.41 -0.75 2.56
CA CYS A 34 16.37 0.34 2.71
C CYS A 34 15.68 1.66 3.08
N LEU A 35 14.56 1.99 2.42
CA LEU A 35 13.77 3.17 2.73
C LEU A 35 13.23 3.13 4.17
N LEU A 36 12.68 1.99 4.62
CA LEU A 36 12.17 1.84 5.98
C LEU A 36 13.26 1.93 7.05
N LYS A 37 14.46 1.43 6.75
CA LYS A 37 15.59 1.42 7.70
C LYS A 37 16.32 2.76 7.81
N SER A 38 16.48 3.45 6.69
CA SER A 38 17.44 4.56 6.57
C SER A 38 16.84 5.86 6.03
N GLY A 39 15.64 5.79 5.44
CA GLY A 39 14.95 6.96 4.92
C GLY A 39 14.52 7.91 6.02
N GLU A 40 14.42 9.19 5.68
CA GLU A 40 13.85 10.18 6.57
C GLU A 40 12.32 10.15 6.49
N MET A 41 11.66 9.71 7.57
CA MET A 41 10.21 9.69 7.67
C MET A 41 9.69 11.00 8.26
N THR A 42 8.75 11.66 7.56
CA THR A 42 8.12 12.88 8.07
C THR A 42 6.86 12.63 8.89
N LEU A 43 6.07 11.61 8.51
CA LEU A 43 4.78 11.34 9.16
C LEU A 43 4.46 9.84 9.11
N SER A 44 3.85 9.38 10.20
CA SER A 44 3.33 8.03 10.36
C SER A 44 1.89 8.14 10.88
N VAL A 45 0.92 7.66 10.12
CA VAL A 45 -0.50 7.77 10.45
C VAL A 45 -1.08 6.37 10.69
N PRO A 46 -1.35 5.98 11.95
CA PRO A 46 -1.96 4.69 12.25
C PRO A 46 -3.47 4.75 12.08
N PHE A 47 -4.04 3.68 11.54
CA PHE A 47 -5.48 3.43 11.45
C PHE A 47 -5.79 1.98 11.79
N SER A 48 -6.84 1.77 12.57
CA SER A 48 -7.57 0.50 12.59
C SER A 48 -8.45 0.36 11.35
N VAL A 49 -8.94 -0.85 11.10
CA VAL A 49 -9.96 -1.10 10.08
C VAL A 49 -11.21 -0.23 10.33
N GLU A 50 -11.61 -0.10 11.59
CA GLU A 50 -12.77 0.67 12.03
C GLU A 50 -12.59 2.17 11.77
N ASP A 51 -11.39 2.71 12.00
CA ASP A 51 -11.05 4.09 11.68
C ASP A 51 -11.27 4.37 10.19
N VAL A 52 -10.73 3.50 9.32
CA VAL A 52 -10.88 3.63 7.86
C VAL A 52 -12.36 3.59 7.47
N VAL A 53 -13.14 2.67 8.03
CA VAL A 53 -14.59 2.59 7.81
C VAL A 53 -15.30 3.87 8.25
N GLN A 54 -14.92 4.44 9.40
CA GLN A 54 -15.55 5.64 9.96
C GLN A 54 -15.29 6.90 9.13
N PHE A 55 -14.13 7.00 8.47
CA PHE A 55 -13.85 8.14 7.59
C PHE A 55 -14.70 8.10 6.32
N GLY A 56 -15.14 6.90 5.89
CA GLY A 56 -15.94 6.70 4.70
C GLY A 56 -15.27 7.29 3.47
N ASP A 57 -16.05 7.99 2.63
CA ASP A 57 -15.57 8.56 1.38
C ASP A 57 -14.79 9.88 1.50
N LYS A 58 -14.41 10.26 2.72
CA LYS A 58 -13.69 11.53 2.96
C LYS A 58 -12.25 11.44 2.47
N SER A 59 -11.83 12.46 1.71
CA SER A 59 -10.43 12.65 1.37
C SER A 59 -9.64 13.21 2.55
N ARG A 60 -8.39 12.76 2.67
CA ARG A 60 -7.38 13.24 3.61
C ARG A 60 -6.13 13.67 2.86
N GLU A 61 -5.22 14.36 3.54
CA GLU A 61 -4.00 14.86 2.93
C GLU A 61 -2.75 14.44 3.73
N LEU A 62 -1.66 14.16 3.03
CA LEU A 62 -0.31 14.05 3.58
C LEU A 62 0.57 15.12 2.93
N PHE A 63 1.40 15.78 3.72
CA PHE A 63 2.45 16.66 3.20
C PHE A 63 3.81 15.99 3.41
N ILE A 64 4.47 15.65 2.31
CA ILE A 64 5.71 14.86 2.29
C ILE A 64 6.83 15.76 1.81
N ARG A 65 7.81 16.01 2.68
CA ARG A 65 8.94 16.89 2.36
C ARG A 65 9.80 16.32 1.22
N SER A 66 10.56 17.17 0.54
CA SER A 66 11.67 16.70 -0.30
C SER A 66 12.60 15.80 0.52
N SER A 67 13.15 14.77 -0.13
CA SER A 67 14.06 13.79 0.46
C SER A 67 13.47 12.92 1.58
N CYS A 68 12.14 12.85 1.71
CA CYS A 68 11.47 12.11 2.78
C CYS A 68 10.39 11.17 2.27
N TYR A 69 9.89 10.32 3.17
CA TYR A 69 8.68 9.53 2.95
C TYR A 69 7.68 9.72 4.10
N SER A 70 6.45 9.28 3.89
CA SER A 70 5.43 9.16 4.94
C SER A 70 4.66 7.88 4.76
N VAL A 71 4.07 7.39 5.84
CA VAL A 71 3.36 6.12 5.85
C VAL A 71 1.97 6.24 6.45
N ILE A 72 1.07 5.40 5.94
CA ILE A 72 -0.19 5.06 6.59
C ILE A 72 -0.09 3.60 7.01
N LEU A 73 -0.32 3.32 8.29
CA LEU A 73 -0.34 1.97 8.84
C LEU A 73 -1.77 1.55 9.06
N ILE A 74 -2.14 0.39 8.54
CA ILE A 74 -3.47 -0.19 8.70
C ILE A 74 -3.32 -1.51 9.46
N THR A 75 -3.75 -1.52 10.73
CA THR A 75 -3.80 -2.72 11.55
C THR A 75 -5.03 -3.54 11.18
N ALA A 76 -4.83 -4.71 10.58
CA ALA A 76 -5.90 -5.64 10.26
C ALA A 76 -5.85 -6.86 11.18
N THR A 77 -6.91 -7.08 11.95
CA THR A 77 -6.99 -8.19 12.93
C THR A 77 -7.48 -9.50 12.32
N HIS A 78 -8.19 -9.44 11.19
CA HIS A 78 -8.80 -10.60 10.57
C HIS A 78 -8.58 -10.63 9.04
N PRO A 79 -8.33 -11.81 8.47
CA PRO A 79 -8.23 -11.97 7.02
C PRO A 79 -9.59 -11.84 6.33
N GLY A 80 -9.57 -11.64 5.02
CA GLY A 80 -10.75 -11.69 4.14
C GLY A 80 -11.26 -10.34 3.66
N LEU A 81 -11.02 -9.26 4.42
CA LEU A 81 -11.35 -7.90 3.99
C LEU A 81 -10.42 -7.40 2.88
N THR A 82 -10.85 -6.39 2.15
CA THR A 82 -10.05 -5.71 1.13
C THR A 82 -9.81 -4.26 1.54
N ILE A 83 -8.54 -3.86 1.56
CA ILE A 83 -8.11 -2.47 1.71
C ILE A 83 -8.04 -1.87 0.32
N SER A 84 -8.77 -0.78 0.09
CA SER A 84 -8.79 -0.06 -1.18
C SER A 84 -8.32 1.38 -0.98
N TRP A 85 -7.51 1.88 -1.91
CA TRP A 85 -7.00 3.25 -1.88
C TRP A 85 -7.22 3.97 -3.20
N VAL A 86 -7.35 5.28 -3.11
CA VAL A 86 -7.35 6.21 -4.23
C VAL A 86 -6.48 7.39 -3.83
N PHE A 87 -5.52 7.80 -4.65
CA PHE A 87 -4.69 8.97 -4.36
C PHE A 87 -4.26 9.76 -5.59
N SER A 88 -4.04 11.06 -5.37
CA SER A 88 -3.38 11.99 -6.29
C SER A 88 -2.23 12.68 -5.57
N SER A 89 -1.32 13.31 -6.33
CA SER A 89 -0.21 14.07 -5.75
C SER A 89 0.02 15.39 -6.47
N GLU A 90 0.50 16.39 -5.76
CA GLU A 90 0.81 17.70 -6.33
C GLU A 90 2.16 18.20 -5.79
N PRO A 91 2.97 18.93 -6.59
CA PRO A 91 2.77 19.26 -8.01
C PRO A 91 3.29 18.19 -8.98
N LYS A 92 3.97 17.15 -8.49
CA LYS A 92 4.65 16.13 -9.30
C LYS A 92 4.33 14.73 -8.78
N SER A 93 4.90 13.73 -9.45
CA SER A 93 4.84 12.32 -9.07
C SER A 93 5.30 12.09 -7.62
N ILE A 94 4.74 11.05 -7.01
CA ILE A 94 5.19 10.42 -5.77
C ILE A 94 5.48 8.94 -6.06
N ALA A 95 6.38 8.29 -5.32
CA ALA A 95 6.52 6.85 -5.36
C ALA A 95 5.61 6.20 -4.32
N PHE A 96 5.10 5.00 -4.62
CA PHE A 96 4.15 4.29 -3.78
C PHE A 96 4.52 2.82 -3.69
N SER A 97 4.48 2.25 -2.48
CA SER A 97 4.59 0.82 -2.22
C SER A 97 3.63 0.39 -1.11
N VAL A 98 3.44 -0.93 -1.00
CA VAL A 98 2.73 -1.54 0.13
C VAL A 98 3.56 -2.68 0.67
N VAL A 99 3.82 -2.66 1.97
CA VAL A 99 4.51 -3.73 2.69
C VAL A 99 3.64 -4.28 3.80
N TYR A 100 3.91 -5.52 4.20
CA TYR A 100 3.26 -6.20 5.30
C TYR A 100 4.27 -6.59 6.38
N ARG A 101 3.88 -6.42 7.64
CA ARG A 101 4.57 -6.99 8.81
C ARG A 101 3.56 -7.69 9.71
N GLU A 102 4.00 -8.72 10.43
CA GLU A 102 3.13 -9.44 11.37
C GLU A 102 2.68 -8.54 12.53
N ASN A 103 3.56 -7.67 13.00
CA ASN A 103 3.28 -6.63 13.98
C ASN A 103 4.30 -5.47 13.85
N LEU A 104 4.10 -4.39 14.60
CA LEU A 104 5.00 -3.22 14.57
C LEU A 104 6.40 -3.52 15.10
N ASP A 105 6.53 -4.51 16.00
CA ASP A 105 7.80 -4.95 16.60
C ASP A 105 8.63 -5.83 15.65
N THR A 106 8.01 -6.32 14.59
CA THR A 106 8.68 -7.08 13.54
C THR A 106 9.73 -6.17 12.87
N PRO A 107 11.01 -6.57 12.85
CA PRO A 107 12.07 -5.77 12.23
C PRO A 107 11.74 -5.44 10.76
N PRO A 108 12.10 -4.25 10.26
CA PRO A 108 11.87 -3.88 8.86
C PRO A 108 12.40 -4.90 7.86
N GLU A 109 13.50 -5.60 8.15
CA GLU A 109 14.12 -6.63 7.31
C GLU A 109 13.21 -7.84 7.04
N GLN A 110 12.21 -8.05 7.89
CA GLN A 110 11.24 -9.15 7.73
C GLN A 110 9.93 -8.67 7.08
N ALA A 111 9.86 -7.40 6.68
CA ALA A 111 8.70 -6.89 5.97
C ALA A 111 8.57 -7.57 4.59
N LYS A 112 7.34 -7.97 4.26
CA LYS A 112 7.03 -8.57 2.95
C LYS A 112 6.53 -7.48 2.02
N VAL A 113 7.20 -7.30 0.89
CA VAL A 113 6.74 -6.37 -0.15
C VAL A 113 5.54 -6.98 -0.88
N LEU A 114 4.40 -6.32 -0.76
CA LEU A 114 3.15 -6.71 -1.43
C LEU A 114 2.97 -5.95 -2.75
N ILE A 115 3.38 -4.68 -2.77
CA ILE A 115 3.44 -3.83 -3.96
C ILE A 115 4.82 -3.15 -3.99
N PRO A 116 5.62 -3.39 -5.03
CA PRO A 116 6.90 -2.72 -5.24
C PRO A 116 6.80 -1.20 -5.32
N LEU A 117 7.83 -0.51 -4.86
CA LEU A 117 8.01 0.93 -4.87
C LEU A 117 8.04 1.42 -6.31
N THR A 118 6.91 1.97 -6.73
CA THR A 118 6.68 2.38 -8.10
C THR A 118 6.43 3.87 -8.13
N ARG A 119 7.16 4.58 -9.01
CA ARG A 119 6.92 6.01 -9.23
C ARG A 119 5.62 6.23 -9.99
N CYS A 120 4.65 6.84 -9.33
CA CYS A 120 3.33 7.12 -9.87
C CYS A 120 3.22 8.54 -10.41
N ASN A 121 2.72 8.71 -11.63
CA ASN A 121 2.37 10.02 -12.19
C ASN A 121 1.01 10.54 -11.65
N SER A 122 0.80 10.42 -10.34
CA SER A 122 -0.44 10.75 -9.61
C SER A 122 -0.84 12.23 -9.63
N HIS A 123 0.03 13.10 -10.17
CA HIS A 123 -0.24 14.50 -10.47
C HIS A 123 -0.91 14.73 -11.82
N LYS A 124 -0.96 13.70 -12.67
CA LYS A 124 -1.62 13.73 -13.98
C LYS A 124 -2.91 12.93 -13.96
N GLU A 125 -2.89 11.77 -13.30
CA GLU A 125 -4.03 10.86 -13.22
C GLU A 125 -4.07 10.23 -11.83
N THR A 126 -5.26 10.18 -11.24
CA THR A 126 -5.47 9.52 -9.94
C THR A 126 -5.10 8.03 -10.03
N ILE A 127 -4.43 7.55 -8.98
CA ILE A 127 -4.04 6.15 -8.82
C ILE A 127 -5.05 5.48 -7.89
N GLN A 128 -5.46 4.28 -8.23
CA GLN A 128 -6.33 3.47 -7.39
C GLN A 128 -5.79 2.04 -7.31
N GLY A 129 -6.08 1.36 -6.21
CA GLY A 129 -5.67 -0.02 -6.03
C GLY A 129 -6.37 -0.65 -4.85
N GLN A 130 -6.24 -1.97 -4.76
CA GLN A 130 -6.83 -2.74 -3.69
C GLN A 130 -5.94 -3.91 -3.30
N LEU A 131 -6.04 -4.32 -2.04
CA LEU A 131 -5.29 -5.41 -1.46
C LEU A 131 -6.18 -6.22 -0.52
N LYS A 132 -6.34 -7.51 -0.82
CA LYS A 132 -7.02 -8.44 0.08
C LYS A 132 -6.10 -8.80 1.25
N VAL A 133 -6.59 -8.58 2.47
CA VAL A 133 -5.91 -8.98 3.71
C VAL A 133 -5.94 -10.49 3.82
N ARG A 134 -4.74 -11.10 3.83
CA ARG A 134 -4.58 -12.56 3.91
C ARG A 134 -4.17 -13.03 5.30
N ASN A 135 -3.49 -12.16 6.04
CA ASN A 135 -2.99 -12.42 7.38
C ASN A 135 -3.34 -11.24 8.28
N SER A 136 -3.55 -11.51 9.56
CA SER A 136 -3.59 -10.46 10.58
C SER A 136 -2.22 -9.81 10.69
N GLY A 137 -2.18 -8.48 10.80
CA GLY A 137 -0.94 -7.73 10.96
C GLY A 137 -1.04 -6.31 10.44
N GLU A 138 0.12 -5.73 10.16
CA GLU A 138 0.30 -4.34 9.77
C GLU A 138 0.51 -4.23 8.27
N TYR A 139 -0.36 -3.47 7.61
CA TYR A 139 -0.27 -3.14 6.20
C TYR A 139 0.14 -1.68 6.06
N THR A 140 1.36 -1.44 5.59
CA THR A 140 1.92 -0.10 5.48
C THR A 140 1.86 0.38 4.04
N LEU A 141 1.07 1.43 3.80
CA LEU A 141 1.06 2.18 2.54
C LEU A 141 2.15 3.25 2.64
N ILE A 142 3.16 3.16 1.78
CA ILE A 142 4.32 4.05 1.80
C ILE A 142 4.19 5.04 0.66
N PHE A 143 4.26 6.33 0.98
CA PHE A 143 4.35 7.42 0.01
C PHE A 143 5.75 8.02 0.09
N ASP A 144 6.55 7.77 -0.94
CA ASP A 144 7.97 8.14 -0.97
C ASP A 144 8.24 9.34 -1.88
N ASN A 145 8.93 10.32 -1.32
CA ASN A 145 9.44 11.52 -1.99
C ASN A 145 10.96 11.66 -1.86
N SER A 146 11.68 10.61 -1.44
CA SER A 146 13.13 10.58 -1.23
C SER A 146 13.91 11.01 -2.47
N PHE A 147 13.41 10.70 -3.66
CA PHE A 147 14.02 11.07 -4.94
C PHE A 147 13.92 12.58 -5.28
N SER A 148 13.11 13.36 -4.56
CA SER A 148 12.93 14.79 -4.84
C SER A 148 13.86 15.64 -4.00
N ARG A 149 14.75 16.42 -4.64
CA ARG A 149 15.72 17.27 -3.95
C ARG A 149 15.14 18.58 -3.40
N PHE A 150 14.09 19.11 -4.01
CA PHE A 150 13.59 20.47 -3.71
C PHE A 150 12.08 20.56 -3.49
N LEU A 151 11.30 19.66 -4.10
CA LEU A 151 9.84 19.76 -4.12
C LEU A 151 9.24 18.79 -3.11
N SER A 152 8.60 19.36 -2.09
CA SER A 152 7.62 18.64 -1.28
C SER A 152 6.39 18.26 -2.10
N LYS A 153 5.64 17.25 -1.65
CA LYS A 153 4.42 16.79 -2.29
C LYS A 153 3.27 16.82 -1.31
N LYS A 154 2.13 17.32 -1.78
CA LYS A 154 0.85 17.08 -1.14
C LYS A 154 0.23 15.84 -1.79
N VAL A 155 -0.07 14.83 -1.00
CA VAL A 155 -0.81 13.64 -1.45
C VAL A 155 -2.21 13.74 -0.91
N GLN A 156 -3.21 13.79 -1.78
CA GLN A 156 -4.61 13.64 -1.39
C GLN A 156 -4.99 12.17 -1.54
N TYR A 157 -5.57 11.57 -0.52
CA TYR A 157 -5.90 10.16 -0.52
C TYR A 157 -7.27 9.87 0.09
N ARG A 158 -7.87 8.77 -0.34
CA ARG A 158 -9.05 8.13 0.24
C ARG A 158 -8.74 6.66 0.49
N LEU A 159 -9.26 6.13 1.59
CA LEU A 159 -9.18 4.72 1.94
C LEU A 159 -10.59 4.18 2.11
N SER A 160 -10.77 2.90 1.80
CA SER A 160 -12.04 2.19 2.01
C SER A 160 -11.76 0.74 2.36
N ILE A 161 -12.68 0.14 3.11
CA ILE A 161 -12.63 -1.26 3.50
C ILE A 161 -13.87 -1.96 2.94
N GLU A 162 -13.66 -3.01 2.17
CA GLU A 162 -14.71 -3.94 1.76
C GLU A 162 -14.62 -5.19 2.65
N LYS A 163 -15.71 -5.50 3.34
CA LYS A 163 -15.80 -6.74 4.15
C LYS A 163 -16.06 -7.93 3.21
N PRO A 164 -15.59 -9.13 3.55
CA PRO A 164 -15.93 -10.32 2.78
C PRO A 164 -17.45 -10.49 2.75
N GLU A 165 -18.00 -10.71 1.56
CA GLU A 165 -19.40 -11.09 1.41
C GLU A 165 -19.61 -12.42 2.15
N VAL A 166 -20.52 -12.44 3.12
CA VAL A 166 -20.98 -13.69 3.71
C VAL A 166 -21.81 -14.37 2.64
N ASP A 167 -21.26 -15.42 2.03
CA ASP A 167 -22.02 -16.31 1.15
C ASP A 167 -23.10 -16.98 1.99
N ASN A 168 -24.26 -16.34 2.08
CA ASN A 168 -25.48 -16.95 2.58
C ASN A 168 -25.92 -17.91 1.48
N GLY A 169 -25.34 -19.12 1.51
CA GLY A 169 -25.68 -20.22 0.64
C GLY A 169 -27.20 -20.27 0.49
N SER A 170 -27.68 -19.92 -0.70
CA SER A 170 -29.10 -20.00 -1.01
C SER A 170 -29.41 -21.49 -1.03
N ASP A 171 -30.11 -21.95 0.01
CA ASP A 171 -30.61 -23.31 0.11
C ASP A 171 -31.34 -23.67 -1.19
N CYS A 172 -30.75 -24.61 -1.94
CA CYS A 172 -31.44 -25.37 -2.97
C CYS A 172 -32.67 -26.01 -2.33
N SER A 173 -33.83 -25.38 -2.47
CA SER A 173 -35.11 -25.94 -2.03
C SER A 173 -35.89 -26.42 -3.25
N SER A 174 -35.73 -27.73 -3.48
CA SER A 174 -36.64 -28.74 -4.07
C SER A 174 -37.24 -28.51 -5.46
#